data_AF-A0A2P7NTW4-F1
#
_entry.id   AF-A0A2P7NTW4-F1
#
_cell.length_a   1.000
_cell.length_b   1.000
_cell.length_c   1.000
_cell.angle_alpha   90.00
_cell.angle_beta   90.00
_cell.angle_gamma   90.00
#
_symmetry.space_group_name_H-M   'P 1'
#
loop_
_entity.id
_entity.type
_entity.pdbx_description
1 polymer ?
#
loop_
_entity_poly.entity_id
_entity_poly.type
_entity_poly.pdbx_seq_one_letter_code
_entity_poly.pdbx_strand_id
1 'polypeptide(L)' 'MDKSDAVLKKKEMKQEEIETLKRMAAQWHNWAECKFKSAKHYPKERFGRKFVEHGATCYRNCAWDLEREIRRLEGYEE' A
#
# COMPACT_ATOMS: atom_id res chain seq x y z
N MET A 1 5.70 15.58 34.43
CA MET A 1 5.88 15.29 33.00
C MET A 1 5.51 16.54 32.23
N ASP A 2 6.46 17.10 31.50
CA ASP A 2 6.27 18.29 30.67
C ASP A 2 5.31 17.95 29.51
N LYS A 3 4.34 18.82 29.25
CA LYS A 3 3.38 18.65 28.14
C LYS A 3 4.09 18.70 26.78
N SER A 4 5.27 19.32 26.71
CA SER A 4 6.11 19.39 25.52
C SER A 4 6.57 18.00 25.05
N ASP A 5 7.07 17.17 25.98
CA ASP A 5 7.58 15.83 25.68
C ASP A 5 6.50 14.90 25.13
N ALA A 6 5.28 15.02 25.67
CA ALA A 6 4.14 14.22 25.23
C ALA A 6 3.67 14.57 23.81
N VAL A 7 3.83 15.84 23.38
CA VAL A 7 3.48 16.28 22.02
C VAL A 7 4.52 15.79 21.02
N LEU A 8 5.81 15.88 21.35
CA LEU A 8 6.89 15.37 20.51
C LEU A 8 6.75 13.87 20.26
N LYS A 9 6.54 13.10 21.34
CA LYS A 9 6.35 11.64 21.25
C LYS A 9 5.15 11.24 20.37
N LYS A 10 4.05 12.00 20.43
CA LYS A 10 2.88 11.76 19.56
C LYS A 10 3.17 12.03 18.08
N LYS A 11 3.97 13.06 17.78
CA LYS A 11 4.38 13.37 16.41
C LYS A 11 5.30 12.28 15.84
N GLU A 12 6.24 11.79 16.64
CA GLU A 12 7.14 10.71 16.25
C GLU A 12 6.39 9.41 15.98
N MET A 13 5.47 9.02 16.86
CA MET A 13 4.62 7.84 16.64
C MET A 13 3.82 7.96 15.34
N LYS A 14 3.21 9.12 15.09
CA LYS A 14 2.47 9.38 13.85
C LYS A 14 3.37 9.27 12.61
N GLN A 15 4.62 9.72 12.70
CA GLN A 15 5.57 9.61 11.59
C GLN A 15 5.97 8.15 11.34
N GLU A 16 6.21 7.36 12.38
CA GLU A 16 6.54 5.95 12.25
C GLU A 16 5.39 5.13 11.62
N GLU A 17 4.14 5.45 11.98
CA GLU A 17 2.94 4.91 11.36
C GLU A 17 2.89 5.21 9.86
N ILE A 18 3.09 6.47 9.46
CA ILE A 18 3.12 6.90 8.06
C ILE A 18 4.19 6.14 7.27
N GLU A 19 5.42 6.06 7.80
CA GLU A 19 6.51 5.36 7.13
C GLU A 19 6.27 3.85 7.02
N THR A 20 5.58 3.27 8.00
CA THR A 20 5.16 1.86 7.94
C THR A 20 4.13 1.64 6.83
N LEU A 21 3.12 2.51 6.74
CA LEU A 21 2.11 2.45 5.67
C LEU A 21 2.75 2.64 4.29
N LYS A 22 3.72 3.56 4.15
CA LYS A 22 4.46 3.76 2.88
C LYS A 22 5.21 2.50 2.46
N ARG A 23 5.92 1.85 3.38
CA ARG A 23 6.61 0.58 3.10
C ARG A 23 5.64 -0.51 2.68
N MET A 24 4.51 -0.61 3.37
CA MET A 24 3.45 -1.56 3.00
C MET A 24 2.94 -1.26 1.59
N ALA A 25 2.51 -0.03 1.29
CA ALA A 25 1.99 0.36 -0.03
C ALA A 25 2.98 0.00 -1.16
N ALA A 26 4.28 0.30 -0.97
CA ALA A 26 5.34 -0.07 -1.92
C ALA A 26 5.45 -1.59 -2.12
N GLN A 27 5.36 -2.37 -1.04
CA GLN A 27 5.37 -3.83 -1.10
C GLN A 27 4.15 -4.39 -1.85
N TRP A 28 2.97 -3.85 -1.60
CA TRP A 28 1.72 -4.25 -2.28
C TRP A 28 1.78 -3.92 -3.78
N HIS A 29 2.32 -2.76 -4.17
CA HIS A 29 2.58 -2.42 -5.58
C HIS A 29 3.55 -3.41 -6.23
N ASN A 30 4.67 -3.70 -5.57
CA ASN A 30 5.66 -4.65 -6.09
C ASN A 30 5.06 -6.05 -6.29
N TRP A 31 4.23 -6.52 -5.36
CA TRP A 31 3.51 -7.78 -5.53
C TRP A 31 2.53 -7.75 -6.69
N ALA A 32 1.73 -6.69 -6.82
CA ALA A 32 0.83 -6.52 -7.96
C ALA A 32 1.60 -6.60 -9.29
N GLU A 33 2.72 -5.89 -9.41
CA GLU A 33 3.56 -5.92 -10.60
C GLU A 33 4.13 -7.30 -10.89
N CYS A 34 4.69 -7.97 -9.89
CA CYS A 34 5.22 -9.33 -10.04
C CYS A 34 4.11 -10.29 -10.49
N LYS A 35 2.89 -10.17 -9.97
CA LYS A 35 1.76 -11.02 -10.38
C LYS A 35 1.30 -10.71 -11.79
N PHE A 36 1.17 -9.45 -12.19
CA PHE A 36 0.88 -9.07 -13.58
C PHE A 36 1.96 -9.55 -14.55
N LYS A 37 3.24 -9.45 -14.18
CA LYS A 37 4.36 -9.99 -14.96
C LYS A 37 4.23 -11.52 -15.08
N SER A 38 3.96 -12.21 -13.98
CA SER A 38 3.80 -13.67 -13.96
C SER A 38 2.62 -14.15 -14.83
N ALA A 39 1.52 -13.37 -14.86
CA ALA A 39 0.33 -13.66 -15.67
C ALA A 39 0.64 -13.75 -17.17
N LYS A 40 1.69 -13.06 -17.64
CA LYS A 40 2.11 -13.08 -19.06
C LYS A 40 2.64 -14.45 -19.51
N HIS A 41 3.06 -15.31 -18.59
CA HIS A 41 3.50 -16.67 -18.89
C HIS A 41 2.33 -17.65 -19.07
N TYR A 42 1.10 -17.22 -18.78
CA TYR A 42 -0.10 -18.02 -18.99
C TYR A 42 -0.72 -17.73 -20.38
N PRO A 43 -1.27 -18.75 -21.05
CA PRO A 43 -2.01 -18.55 -22.30
C PRO A 43 -3.16 -17.55 -22.12
N LYS A 44 -3.37 -16.67 -23.11
CA LYS A 44 -4.34 -15.54 -23.03
C LYS A 44 -5.78 -16.00 -22.80
N GLU A 45 -6.15 -17.14 -23.36
CA GLU A 45 -7.52 -17.67 -23.36
C GLU A 45 -7.85 -18.48 -22.10
N ARG A 46 -6.88 -18.68 -21.19
CA ARG A 46 -7.08 -19.49 -19.99
C ARG A 46 -7.62 -18.68 -18.83
N PHE A 47 -8.61 -19.27 -18.14
CA PHE A 47 -9.12 -18.82 -16.84
C PHE A 47 -7.99 -18.51 -15.85
N GLY A 48 -6.93 -19.32 -15.83
CA GLY A 48 -5.78 -19.13 -14.94
C GLY A 48 -5.08 -17.77 -15.10
N ARG A 49 -4.99 -17.22 -16.31
CA ARG A 49 -4.41 -15.88 -16.52
C ARG A 49 -5.27 -14.81 -15.87
N LYS A 50 -6.57 -14.82 -16.17
CA LYS A 50 -7.54 -13.85 -15.61
C LYS A 50 -7.59 -13.93 -14.09
N PHE A 51 -7.49 -15.14 -13.53
CA PHE A 51 -7.45 -15.34 -12.08
C PHE A 51 -6.21 -14.69 -11.44
N VAL A 52 -5.04 -14.86 -12.03
CA VAL A 52 -3.80 -14.23 -11.54
C VAL A 52 -3.86 -12.70 -11.71
N GLU A 53 -4.36 -12.19 -12.83
CA GLU A 53 -4.54 -10.74 -13.07
C GLU A 53 -5.56 -10.12 -12.09
N HIS A 54 -6.63 -10.86 -11.75
CA HIS A 54 -7.57 -10.44 -10.73
C HIS A 54 -6.90 -10.34 -9.35
N GLY A 55 -6.15 -11.37 -8.93
CA GLY A 55 -5.37 -11.30 -7.69
C GLY A 55 -4.34 -10.16 -7.68
N ALA A 56 -3.68 -9.90 -8.82
CA ALA A 56 -2.78 -8.76 -8.98
C ALA A 56 -3.49 -7.41 -8.77
N THR A 57 -4.73 -7.29 -9.24
CA THR A 57 -5.57 -6.10 -9.05
C THR A 57 -5.93 -5.90 -7.58
N CYS A 58 -6.24 -6.98 -6.84
CA CYS A 58 -6.48 -6.89 -5.40
C CYS A 58 -5.26 -6.32 -4.66
N TYR A 59 -4.05 -6.78 -5.00
CA TYR A 59 -2.84 -6.22 -4.39
C TYR A 59 -2.70 -4.71 -4.66
N ARG A 60 -2.98 -4.28 -5.90
CA ARG A 60 -2.93 -2.88 -6.29
C ARG A 60 -3.99 -2.02 -5.58
N ASN A 61 -5.21 -2.53 -5.42
CA ASN A 61 -6.26 -1.81 -4.70
C ASN A 61 -5.87 -1.59 -3.23
N CYS A 62 -5.32 -2.60 -2.56
CA CYS A 62 -4.82 -2.45 -1.19
C CYS A 62 -3.69 -1.40 -1.10
N ALA A 63 -2.80 -1.33 -2.11
CA ALA A 63 -1.78 -0.28 -2.14
C ALA A 63 -2.39 1.12 -2.26
N TRP A 64 -3.42 1.30 -3.10
CA TRP A 64 -4.13 2.57 -3.23
C TRP A 64 -4.89 2.98 -1.97
N ASP A 65 -5.51 2.05 -1.27
CA ASP A 65 -6.18 2.34 0.00
C ASP A 65 -5.18 2.81 1.06
N LEU A 66 -3.99 2.20 1.11
CA LEU A 66 -2.90 2.65 1.98
C LEU A 66 -2.41 4.05 1.58
N GLU A 67 -2.26 4.35 0.30
CA GLU A 67 -1.87 5.68 -0.19
C GLU A 67 -2.89 6.77 0.18
N ARG A 68 -4.18 6.45 0.11
CA ARG A 68 -5.24 7.36 0.57
C ARG A 68 -5.13 7.64 2.07
N GLU A 69 -4.90 6.59 2.85
CA GLU A 69 -4.73 6.73 4.30
C GLU A 69 -3.47 7.52 4.66
N ILE A 70 -2.36 7.31 3.94
CA ILE A 70 -1.13 8.11 4.08
C ILE A 70 -1.42 9.59 3.83
N ARG A 71 -2.12 9.92 2.74
CA ARG A 71 -2.49 11.30 2.41
C ARG A 71 -3.34 11.95 3.50
N ARG A 72 -4.33 11.21 4.02
CA ARG A 72 -5.17 11.63 5.14
C ARG A 72 -4.34 11.92 6.40
N LEU A 73 -3.35 11.07 6.71
CA LEU A 73 -2.45 11.25 7.85
C LEU A 73 -1.49 12.42 7.65
N GLU A 74 -1.00 12.64 6.43
CA GLU A 74 -0.14 13.77 6.05
C GLU A 74 -0.91 15.10 5.97
N GLY A 75 -2.25 15.07 6.00
CA GLY A 75 -3.10 16.26 6.02
C GLY A 75 -3.40 16.84 4.64
N TYR A 76 -3.26 16.03 3.58
CA TYR A 76 -3.80 16.38 2.28
C TYR A 76 -5.33 16.16 2.31
N GLU A 77 -6.11 17.24 2.15
CA GLU A 77 -7.57 17.15 2.00
C GLU A 77 -7.93 16.46 0.67
N GLU A 78 -9.00 15.64 0.67
CA GLU A 78 -9.56 14.97 -0.52
C GLU A 78 -10.24 15.97 -1.47
#